data_AF-A0A094ZR46-F1
#
_entry.id   AF-A0A094ZR46-F1
#
_cell.length_a   1.000
_cell.length_b   1.000
_cell.length_c   1.000
_cell.angle_alpha   90.00
_cell.angle_beta   90.00
_cell.angle_gamma   90.00
#
_symmetry.space_group_name_H-M   'P 1'
#
loop_
_entity.id
_entity.type
_entity.pdbx_description
1 polymer ?
#
loop_
_entity_poly.entity_id
_entity_poly.type
_entity_poly.pdbx_seq_one_letter_code
_entity_poly.pdbx_strand_id
1 'polypeptide(L)'
;MSVVGERKKTPKGSLKEKVLQVYDKLFQGQDITQGRAEFWDDFFLLKPNLKCLSAHFEKTSSEDLVRLKPQLNRLFIQCLQTAQYDGHRIRVANAIQTLDCLLSGVHKCRSPSINEELSAILLGPEHVKDFMENYISLCVELVREDKPELLRILIFNSMMTFASVTSSLNKNPFIPILLDDRIYDLIMNTLINPQLRYYHGVTACRFLGLLLQYKEPDSLNLFQTLIQQTEDELLLNVSNNLLQITCKRYTQTR
;
A
#
# COMPACT_ATOMS: atom_id res chain seq x y z
N MET A 1 65.64 -18.51 -7.77
CA MET A 1 65.48 -17.06 -7.51
C MET A 1 65.21 -16.43 -8.86
N SER A 2 64.04 -15.86 -9.17
CA SER A 2 63.28 -14.90 -8.37
C SER A 2 61.78 -15.00 -8.64
N VAL A 3 61.02 -14.87 -7.56
CA VAL A 3 59.56 -14.74 -7.51
C VAL A 3 59.21 -13.26 -7.65
N VAL A 4 58.48 -12.88 -8.69
CA VAL A 4 57.73 -11.62 -8.80
C VAL A 4 56.59 -11.93 -9.78
N GLY A 5 55.31 -11.81 -9.51
CA GLY A 5 54.54 -11.32 -8.38
C GLY A 5 53.13 -11.20 -8.95
N GLU A 6 52.28 -12.22 -8.72
CA GLU A 6 50.90 -12.21 -9.20
C GLU A 6 50.17 -11.03 -8.57
N ARG A 7 49.80 -10.04 -9.41
CA ARG A 7 48.86 -8.99 -9.01
C ARG A 7 47.51 -9.66 -8.75
N LYS A 8 47.23 -9.95 -7.47
CA LYS A 8 45.87 -10.23 -6.99
C LYS A 8 44.96 -9.09 -7.43
N LYS A 9 44.12 -9.35 -8.43
CA LYS A 9 42.97 -8.50 -8.75
C LYS A 9 42.04 -8.52 -7.53
N THR A 10 42.04 -7.45 -6.75
CA THR A 10 40.94 -7.15 -5.83
C THR A 10 39.63 -7.18 -6.63
N PRO A 11 38.57 -7.86 -6.16
CA PRO A 11 37.28 -7.81 -6.83
C PRO A 11 36.85 -6.35 -6.86
N LYS A 12 36.59 -5.82 -8.06
CA LYS A 12 35.88 -4.55 -8.19
C LYS A 12 34.54 -4.74 -7.49
N GLY A 13 34.41 -4.21 -6.28
CA GLY A 13 33.12 -4.14 -5.59
C GLY A 13 32.14 -3.48 -6.54
N SER A 14 31.10 -4.19 -6.93
CA SER A 14 30.07 -3.63 -7.79
C SER A 14 29.49 -2.41 -7.09
N LEU A 15 29.38 -1.29 -7.81
CA LEU A 15 28.66 -0.10 -7.33
C LEU A 15 27.19 -0.51 -7.13
N LYS A 16 26.85 -0.87 -5.89
CA LYS A 16 25.47 -1.22 -5.52
C LYS A 16 24.67 0.08 -5.42
N GLU A 17 23.53 0.14 -6.10
CA GLU A 17 22.62 1.29 -6.10
C GLU A 17 22.26 1.70 -4.66
N LYS A 18 22.23 3.02 -4.37
CA LYS A 18 22.03 3.57 -3.01
C LYS A 18 20.77 3.02 -2.34
N VAL A 19 19.68 2.87 -3.10
CA VAL A 19 18.41 2.32 -2.58
C VAL A 19 18.55 0.88 -2.09
N LEU A 20 19.36 0.06 -2.77
CA LEU A 20 19.57 -1.34 -2.40
C LEU A 20 20.41 -1.46 -1.12
N GLN A 21 21.35 -0.53 -0.92
CA GLN A 21 22.12 -0.48 0.33
C GLN A 21 21.24 -0.07 1.51
N VAL A 22 20.26 0.82 1.29
CA VAL A 22 19.27 1.19 2.30
C VAL A 22 18.41 -0.02 2.67
N TYR A 23 17.96 -0.81 1.69
CA TYR A 23 17.22 -2.04 1.96
C TYR A 23 18.05 -3.06 2.74
N ASP A 24 19.32 -3.31 2.38
CA ASP A 24 20.16 -4.21 3.17
C ASP A 24 20.23 -3.79 4.65
N LYS A 25 20.44 -2.48 4.91
CA LYS A 25 20.51 -1.94 6.27
C LYS A 25 19.17 -2.09 7.01
N LEU A 26 18.06 -1.80 6.34
CA LEU A 26 16.71 -1.98 6.88
C LEU A 26 16.52 -3.42 7.37
N PHE A 27 16.80 -4.41 6.52
CA PHE A 27 16.61 -5.83 6.84
C PHE A 27 17.71 -6.42 7.75
N GLN A 28 18.78 -5.68 8.01
CA GLN A 28 19.74 -5.97 9.08
C GLN A 28 19.31 -5.35 10.44
N GLY A 29 18.15 -4.69 10.50
CA GLY A 29 17.65 -4.03 11.71
C GLY A 29 18.38 -2.73 12.07
N GLN A 30 19.16 -2.17 11.13
CA GLN A 30 19.93 -0.94 11.38
C GLN A 30 19.07 0.30 11.17
N ASP A 31 19.43 1.41 11.84
CA ASP A 31 18.86 2.72 11.51
C ASP A 31 19.34 3.18 10.13
N ILE A 32 18.42 3.18 9.17
CA ILE A 32 18.70 3.61 7.80
C ILE A 32 18.97 5.12 7.68
N THR A 33 18.48 5.92 8.63
CA THR A 33 18.63 7.38 8.58
C THR A 33 20.01 7.84 9.04
N GLN A 34 20.67 7.05 9.89
CA GLN A 34 21.98 7.35 10.47
C GLN A 34 22.05 8.76 11.08
N GLY A 35 20.92 9.25 11.61
CA GLY A 35 20.79 10.60 12.18
C GLY A 35 20.80 11.76 11.17
N ARG A 36 20.73 11.51 9.86
CA ARG A 36 20.72 12.57 8.84
C ARG A 36 19.31 13.16 8.67
N ALA A 37 19.17 14.46 8.90
CA ALA A 37 17.88 15.15 8.80
C ALA A 37 17.24 15.05 7.41
N GLU A 38 18.03 15.25 6.35
CA GLU A 38 17.58 15.21 4.94
C GLU A 38 17.51 13.80 4.35
N PHE A 39 17.58 12.75 5.18
CA PHE A 39 17.62 11.37 4.68
C PHE A 39 16.39 11.02 3.85
N TRP A 40 15.19 11.36 4.33
CA TRP A 40 13.93 10.99 3.68
C TRP A 40 13.75 11.70 2.34
N ASP A 41 14.14 12.97 2.29
CA ASP A 41 14.20 13.79 1.08
C ASP A 41 15.06 13.14 -0.01
N ASP A 42 16.25 12.70 0.36
CA ASP A 42 17.17 11.96 -0.51
C ASP A 42 16.64 10.59 -0.90
N PHE A 43 16.10 9.85 0.06
CA PHE A 43 15.65 8.47 -0.11
C PHE A 43 14.48 8.40 -1.08
N PHE A 44 13.46 9.23 -0.89
CA PHE A 44 12.28 9.23 -1.74
C PHE A 44 12.52 9.88 -3.12
N LEU A 45 13.65 10.55 -3.35
CA LEU A 45 14.07 10.89 -4.72
C LEU A 45 14.51 9.67 -5.53
N LEU A 46 14.99 8.61 -4.86
CA LEU A 46 15.41 7.39 -5.52
C LEU A 46 14.18 6.58 -5.94
N LYS A 47 14.18 6.11 -7.18
CA LYS A 47 13.15 5.19 -7.66
C LYS A 47 13.20 3.90 -6.83
N PRO A 48 12.08 3.46 -6.23
CA PRO A 48 12.09 2.28 -5.40
C PRO A 48 12.30 1.03 -6.26
N ASN A 49 13.24 0.17 -5.86
CA ASN A 49 13.41 -1.13 -6.48
C ASN A 49 12.47 -2.16 -5.82
N LEU A 50 11.21 -2.16 -6.24
CA LEU A 50 10.14 -2.98 -5.64
C LEU A 50 10.43 -4.48 -5.69
N LYS A 51 11.10 -4.94 -6.75
CA LYS A 51 11.53 -6.35 -6.89
C LYS A 51 12.53 -6.73 -5.80
N CYS A 52 13.54 -5.89 -5.57
CA CYS A 52 14.53 -6.16 -4.52
C CYS A 52 13.92 -6.07 -3.13
N LEU A 53 13.07 -5.05 -2.87
CA LEU A 53 12.39 -4.90 -1.59
C LEU A 53 11.52 -6.13 -1.27
N SER A 54 10.74 -6.59 -2.24
CA SER A 54 9.93 -7.82 -2.12
C SER A 54 10.81 -9.05 -1.85
N ALA A 55 11.93 -9.19 -2.56
CA ALA A 55 12.85 -10.31 -2.38
C ALA A 55 13.54 -10.33 -1.00
N HIS A 56 13.65 -9.19 -0.31
CA HIS A 56 14.09 -9.17 1.09
C HIS A 56 13.03 -9.77 2.01
N PHE A 57 11.76 -9.42 1.85
CA PHE A 57 10.67 -10.01 2.63
C PHE A 57 10.55 -11.52 2.42
N GLU A 58 10.72 -12.01 1.19
CA GLU A 58 10.69 -13.45 0.88
C GLU A 58 11.79 -14.25 1.59
N LYS A 59 12.90 -13.60 1.94
CA LYS A 59 14.04 -14.21 2.66
C LYS A 59 13.98 -13.98 4.17
N THR A 60 13.04 -13.17 4.65
CA THR A 60 12.93 -12.81 6.05
C THR A 60 12.07 -13.85 6.77
N SER A 61 12.58 -14.37 7.90
CA SER A 61 11.82 -15.27 8.75
C SER A 61 10.73 -14.51 9.52
N SER A 62 9.72 -15.24 10.01
CA SER A 62 8.70 -14.64 10.87
C SER A 62 9.28 -14.12 12.20
N GLU A 63 10.31 -14.75 12.76
CA GLU A 63 10.99 -14.23 13.95
C GLU A 63 11.75 -12.92 13.65
N ASP A 64 12.46 -12.86 12.52
CA ASP A 64 13.18 -11.64 12.13
C ASP A 64 12.22 -10.49 11.81
N LEU A 65 11.04 -10.79 11.24
CA LEU A 65 10.00 -9.79 11.00
C LEU A 65 9.60 -9.05 12.28
N VAL A 66 9.49 -9.77 13.42
CA VAL A 66 9.19 -9.17 14.72
C VAL A 66 10.30 -8.21 15.16
N ARG A 67 11.56 -8.55 14.89
CA ARG A 67 12.72 -7.72 15.23
C ARG A 67 12.82 -6.46 14.35
N LEU A 68 12.34 -6.53 13.12
CA LEU A 68 12.35 -5.43 12.15
C LEU A 68 11.22 -4.42 12.34
N LYS A 69 10.23 -4.71 13.19
CA LYS A 69 9.05 -3.86 13.40
C LYS A 69 9.38 -2.38 13.63
N PRO A 70 10.29 -1.98 14.53
CA PRO A 70 10.55 -0.56 14.77
C PRO A 70 10.98 0.19 13.50
N GLN A 71 11.82 -0.45 12.68
CA GLN A 71 12.34 0.12 11.44
C GLN A 71 11.29 0.10 10.33
N LEU A 72 10.48 -0.96 10.23
CA LEU A 72 9.36 -1.06 9.29
C LEU A 72 8.27 -0.04 9.62
N ASN A 73 7.86 0.08 10.89
CA ASN A 73 6.90 1.07 11.38
C ASN A 73 7.34 2.49 11.00
N ARG A 74 8.59 2.83 11.31
CA ARG A 74 9.14 4.15 11.00
C ARG A 74 9.11 4.43 9.51
N LEU A 75 9.55 3.48 8.68
CA LEU A 75 9.56 3.65 7.22
C LEU A 75 8.12 3.76 6.67
N PHE A 76 7.20 2.94 7.16
CA PHE A 76 5.80 2.93 6.71
C PHE A 76 5.10 4.26 7.04
N ILE A 77 5.29 4.79 8.25
CA ILE A 77 4.81 6.12 8.64
C ILE A 77 5.44 7.22 7.77
N GLN A 78 6.75 7.15 7.53
CA GLN A 78 7.48 8.13 6.72
C GLN A 78 7.05 8.12 5.25
N CYS A 79 6.67 6.97 4.70
CA CYS A 79 6.06 6.89 3.37
C CYS A 79 4.76 7.70 3.33
N LEU A 80 3.87 7.57 4.32
CA LEU A 80 2.62 8.33 4.35
C LEU A 80 2.89 9.83 4.52
N GLN A 81 3.76 10.22 5.47
CA GLN A 81 4.10 11.62 5.71
C GLN A 81 4.69 12.29 4.46
N THR A 82 5.61 11.60 3.77
CA THR A 82 6.18 12.12 2.51
C THR A 82 5.13 12.25 1.43
N ALA A 83 4.23 11.27 1.31
CA ALA A 83 3.16 11.33 0.30
C ALA A 83 2.14 12.46 0.57
N GLN A 84 1.89 12.81 1.83
CA GLN A 84 0.93 13.85 2.22
C GLN A 84 1.48 15.27 2.11
N TYR A 85 2.71 15.51 2.57
CA TYR A 85 3.20 16.86 2.81
C TYR A 85 4.26 17.33 1.81
N ASP A 86 4.82 16.43 1.01
CA ASP A 86 5.83 16.80 0.03
C ASP A 86 5.20 17.32 -1.27
N GLY A 87 5.58 18.52 -1.70
CA GLY A 87 5.16 19.08 -2.99
C GLY A 87 5.84 18.42 -4.20
N HIS A 88 6.90 17.64 -3.97
CA HIS A 88 7.71 17.01 -5.00
C HIS A 88 7.11 15.67 -5.46
N ARG A 89 6.45 15.72 -6.62
CA ARG A 89 5.68 14.61 -7.22
C ARG A 89 6.43 13.27 -7.29
N ILE A 90 7.73 13.27 -7.56
CA ILE A 90 8.53 12.03 -7.62
C ILE A 90 8.63 11.38 -6.23
N ARG A 91 8.81 12.18 -5.18
CA ARG A 91 8.92 11.66 -3.81
C ARG A 91 7.59 11.09 -3.36
N VAL A 92 6.50 11.80 -3.61
CA VAL A 92 5.13 11.31 -3.38
C VAL A 92 4.91 9.97 -4.08
N ALA A 93 5.22 9.87 -5.37
CA ALA A 93 5.05 8.65 -6.15
C ALA A 93 5.89 7.48 -5.60
N ASN A 94 7.15 7.74 -5.24
CA ASN A 94 8.06 6.71 -4.73
C ASN A 94 7.68 6.28 -3.30
N ALA A 95 7.16 7.21 -2.49
CA ALA A 95 6.67 6.93 -1.15
C ALA A 95 5.45 6.02 -1.16
N ILE A 96 4.45 6.28 -2.02
CA ILE A 96 3.26 5.42 -2.19
C ILE A 96 3.66 4.01 -2.65
N GLN A 97 4.53 3.90 -3.66
CA GLN A 97 4.99 2.60 -4.15
C GLN A 97 5.76 1.81 -3.08
N THR A 98 6.56 2.50 -2.25
CA THR A 98 7.28 1.88 -1.14
C THR A 98 6.29 1.41 -0.07
N LEU A 99 5.30 2.24 0.28
CA LEU A 99 4.21 1.91 1.20
C LEU A 99 3.51 0.61 0.82
N ASP A 100 3.05 0.51 -0.44
CA ASP A 100 2.34 -0.67 -0.96
C ASP A 100 3.20 -1.94 -0.93
N CYS A 101 4.49 -1.79 -1.20
CA CYS A 101 5.45 -2.89 -1.18
C CYS A 101 5.74 -3.38 0.24
N LEU A 102 5.82 -2.47 1.22
CA LEU A 102 5.96 -2.82 2.64
C LEU A 102 4.72 -3.54 3.15
N LEU A 103 3.53 -3.01 2.87
CA LEU A 103 2.25 -3.62 3.25
C LEU A 103 2.15 -5.06 2.72
N SER A 104 2.39 -5.23 1.42
CA SER A 104 2.36 -6.55 0.77
C SER A 104 3.45 -7.48 1.28
N GLY A 105 4.65 -6.96 1.51
CA GLY A 105 5.82 -7.71 1.96
C GLY A 105 5.65 -8.26 3.38
N VAL A 106 5.20 -7.41 4.31
CA VAL A 106 4.92 -7.81 5.69
C VAL A 106 3.80 -8.85 5.74
N HIS A 107 2.71 -8.66 4.96
CA HIS A 107 1.64 -9.65 4.90
C HIS A 107 2.14 -11.03 4.43
N LYS A 108 2.98 -11.07 3.39
CA LYS A 108 3.54 -12.32 2.85
C LYS A 108 4.54 -12.99 3.81
N CYS A 109 5.34 -12.20 4.52
CA CYS A 109 6.33 -12.70 5.48
C CYS A 109 5.68 -13.18 6.79
N ARG A 110 4.49 -12.67 7.12
CA ARG A 110 3.75 -13.05 8.32
C ARG A 110 3.28 -14.50 8.25
N SER A 111 3.83 -15.36 9.11
CA SER A 111 3.31 -16.70 9.34
C SER A 111 1.93 -16.68 10.02
N PRO A 112 1.04 -17.65 9.74
CA PRO A 112 -0.19 -17.86 10.51
C PRO A 112 0.04 -18.07 12.01
N SER A 113 1.26 -18.44 12.44
CA SER A 113 1.64 -18.59 13.85
C SER A 113 1.83 -17.27 14.59
N ILE A 114 1.99 -16.16 13.88
CA ILE A 114 2.00 -14.82 14.47
C ILE A 114 0.54 -14.41 14.73
N ASN A 115 0.14 -14.41 16.01
CA ASN A 115 -1.21 -14.01 16.42
C ASN A 115 -1.46 -12.49 16.33
N GLU A 116 -0.45 -11.73 15.92
CA GLU A 116 -0.54 -10.28 15.81
C GLU A 116 -1.11 -9.83 14.48
N GLU A 117 -1.99 -8.84 14.55
CA GLU A 117 -2.65 -8.28 13.39
C GLU A 117 -1.66 -7.56 12.47
N LEU A 118 -1.92 -7.56 11.16
CA LEU A 118 -1.03 -6.96 10.16
C LEU A 118 -0.81 -5.45 10.42
N SER A 119 -1.86 -4.75 10.82
CA SER A 119 -1.85 -3.33 11.21
C SER A 119 -0.89 -3.07 12.37
N ALA A 120 -0.91 -3.91 13.41
CA ALA A 120 -0.03 -3.79 14.58
C ALA A 120 1.45 -4.04 14.24
N ILE A 121 1.75 -4.95 13.30
CA ILE A 121 3.13 -5.18 12.83
C ILE A 121 3.67 -3.99 12.03
N LEU A 122 2.80 -3.28 11.28
CA LEU A 122 3.16 -2.18 10.38
C LEU A 122 3.14 -0.78 11.03
N LEU A 123 2.39 -0.61 12.11
CA LEU A 123 2.15 0.71 12.72
C LEU A 123 2.32 0.72 14.25
N GLY A 124 2.19 -0.42 14.91
CA GLY A 124 1.85 -0.48 16.33
C GLY A 124 0.34 -0.20 16.54
N PRO A 125 -0.32 -0.89 17.49
CA PRO A 125 -1.77 -0.82 17.67
C PRO A 125 -2.27 0.61 17.96
N GLU A 126 -1.46 1.43 18.64
CA GLU A 126 -1.79 2.79 19.02
C GLU A 126 -1.85 3.79 17.85
N HIS A 127 -1.17 3.51 16.74
CA HIS A 127 -1.08 4.43 15.60
C HIS A 127 -2.00 4.07 14.43
N VAL A 128 -2.67 2.91 14.46
CA VAL A 128 -3.45 2.40 13.32
C VAL A 128 -4.53 3.37 12.87
N LYS A 129 -5.31 3.90 13.82
CA LYS A 129 -6.42 4.80 13.52
C LYS A 129 -5.92 6.11 12.90
N ASP A 130 -4.97 6.78 13.56
CA ASP A 130 -4.42 8.05 13.09
C ASP A 130 -3.73 7.92 11.73
N PHE A 131 -3.02 6.81 11.51
CA PHE A 131 -2.41 6.53 10.22
C PHE A 131 -3.48 6.38 9.13
N MET A 132 -4.55 5.61 9.39
CA MET A 132 -5.59 5.38 8.39
C MET A 132 -6.43 6.62 8.09
N GLU A 133 -6.70 7.47 9.07
CA GLU A 133 -7.34 8.78 8.87
C GLU A 133 -6.52 9.68 7.92
N ASN A 134 -5.20 9.70 8.15
CA ASN A 134 -4.25 10.40 7.30
C ASN A 134 -4.19 9.80 5.89
N TYR A 135 -4.20 8.47 5.79
CA TYR A 135 -4.25 7.76 4.51
C TYR A 135 -5.52 8.06 3.72
N ILE A 136 -6.70 8.06 4.35
CA ILE A 136 -7.96 8.42 3.70
C ILE A 136 -7.91 9.86 3.19
N SER A 137 -7.37 10.78 4.00
CA SER A 137 -7.18 12.18 3.58
C SER A 137 -6.24 12.30 2.37
N LEU A 138 -5.18 11.49 2.32
CA LEU A 138 -4.30 11.39 1.16
C LEU A 138 -5.04 10.87 -0.09
N CYS A 139 -5.88 9.84 0.07
CA CYS A 139 -6.68 9.30 -1.03
C CYS A 139 -7.57 10.37 -1.65
N VAL A 140 -8.32 11.10 -0.83
CA VAL A 140 -9.20 12.19 -1.29
C VAL A 140 -8.40 13.28 -1.99
N GLU A 141 -7.27 13.70 -1.42
CA GLU A 141 -6.46 14.77 -1.98
C GLU A 141 -5.80 14.39 -3.31
N LEU A 142 -5.29 13.16 -3.45
CA LEU A 142 -4.57 12.74 -4.64
C LEU A 142 -5.47 12.40 -5.83
N VAL A 143 -6.76 12.10 -5.61
CA VAL A 143 -7.72 11.81 -6.69
C VAL A 143 -8.25 13.06 -7.39
N ARG A 144 -8.07 14.25 -6.79
CA ARG A 144 -8.55 15.53 -7.34
C ARG A 144 -8.03 15.79 -8.75
N GLU A 145 -8.82 16.49 -9.56
CA GLU A 145 -8.54 16.70 -10.98
C GLU A 145 -7.28 17.52 -11.28
N ASP A 146 -6.87 18.38 -10.35
CA ASP A 146 -5.66 19.20 -10.44
C ASP A 146 -4.37 18.41 -10.19
N LYS A 147 -4.48 17.14 -9.76
CA LYS A 147 -3.32 16.28 -9.52
C LYS A 147 -2.87 15.57 -10.79
N PRO A 148 -1.56 15.30 -10.93
CA PRO A 148 -1.04 14.51 -12.04
C PRO A 148 -1.68 13.12 -12.14
N GLU A 149 -2.02 12.71 -13.36
CA GLU A 149 -2.63 11.41 -13.65
C GLU A 149 -1.89 10.22 -13.04
N LEU A 150 -0.55 10.22 -13.10
CA LEU A 150 0.26 9.16 -12.52
C LEU A 150 0.06 9.02 -11.00
N LEU A 151 -0.13 10.14 -10.27
CA LEU A 151 -0.40 10.07 -8.84
C LEU A 151 -1.80 9.53 -8.55
N ARG A 152 -2.79 9.88 -9.38
CA ARG A 152 -4.14 9.30 -9.32
C ARG A 152 -4.12 7.79 -9.52
N ILE A 153 -3.40 7.31 -10.54
CA ILE A 153 -3.22 5.87 -10.77
C ILE A 153 -2.59 5.19 -9.56
N LEU A 154 -1.53 5.78 -9.00
CA LEU A 154 -0.83 5.23 -7.85
C LEU A 154 -1.73 5.15 -6.61
N ILE A 155 -2.51 6.18 -6.30
CA ILE A 155 -3.36 6.16 -5.11
C ILE A 155 -4.53 5.17 -5.25
N PHE A 156 -5.12 5.03 -6.45
CA PHE A 156 -6.11 3.96 -6.69
C PHE A 156 -5.52 2.56 -6.56
N ASN A 157 -4.28 2.35 -7.03
CA ASN A 157 -3.58 1.08 -6.85
C ASN A 157 -3.24 0.82 -5.37
N SER A 158 -2.90 1.86 -4.62
CA SER A 158 -2.65 1.77 -3.18
C SER A 158 -3.93 1.40 -2.43
N MET A 159 -5.06 2.07 -2.73
CA MET A 159 -6.37 1.73 -2.17
C MET A 159 -6.74 0.26 -2.41
N MET A 160 -6.56 -0.20 -3.65
CA MET A 160 -6.75 -1.62 -3.99
C MET A 160 -5.82 -2.53 -3.18
N THR A 161 -4.54 -2.16 -3.02
CA THR A 161 -3.55 -2.92 -2.25
C THR A 161 -4.00 -3.05 -0.80
N PHE A 162 -4.43 -1.97 -0.15
CA PHE A 162 -4.97 -2.00 1.21
C PHE A 162 -6.21 -2.89 1.33
N ALA A 163 -7.19 -2.76 0.43
CA ALA A 163 -8.40 -3.59 0.49
C ALA A 163 -8.16 -5.07 0.17
N SER A 164 -7.17 -5.38 -0.68
CA SER A 164 -6.92 -6.76 -1.13
C SER A 164 -5.67 -7.41 -0.52
N VAL A 165 -5.04 -6.81 0.49
CA VAL A 165 -3.78 -7.32 1.04
C VAL A 165 -3.93 -8.73 1.61
N THR A 166 -5.06 -9.03 2.25
CA THR A 166 -5.35 -10.36 2.80
C THR A 166 -6.23 -11.19 1.88
N SER A 167 -6.07 -12.51 1.90
CA SER A 167 -6.94 -13.44 1.14
C SER A 167 -8.40 -13.48 1.61
N SER A 168 -8.69 -13.04 2.83
CA SER A 168 -10.04 -12.99 3.40
C SER A 168 -10.36 -11.57 3.85
N LEU A 169 -11.40 -10.95 3.27
CA LEU A 169 -11.81 -9.58 3.58
C LEU A 169 -12.05 -9.37 5.09
N ASN A 170 -12.67 -10.34 5.76
CA ASN A 170 -12.98 -10.27 7.19
C ASN A 170 -11.74 -10.35 8.10
N LYS A 171 -10.57 -10.72 7.56
CA LYS A 171 -9.29 -10.72 8.27
C LYS A 171 -8.43 -9.50 7.93
N ASN A 172 -8.93 -8.61 7.07
CA ASN A 172 -8.23 -7.40 6.68
C ASN A 172 -8.49 -6.29 7.72
N PRO A 173 -7.46 -5.85 8.49
CA PRO A 173 -7.66 -4.82 9.50
C PRO A 173 -8.01 -3.44 8.93
N PHE A 174 -7.74 -3.22 7.64
CA PHE A 174 -7.90 -1.90 7.03
C PHE A 174 -9.28 -1.70 6.43
N ILE A 175 -9.98 -2.77 6.03
CA ILE A 175 -11.31 -2.66 5.39
C ILE A 175 -12.33 -1.95 6.29
N PRO A 176 -12.48 -2.28 7.59
CA PRO A 176 -13.43 -1.59 8.46
C PRO A 176 -13.20 -0.08 8.51
N ILE A 177 -11.94 0.36 8.41
CA ILE A 177 -11.57 1.78 8.46
C ILE A 177 -11.75 2.45 7.09
N LEU A 178 -11.56 1.70 6.00
CA LEU A 178 -11.80 2.18 4.63
C LEU A 178 -13.28 2.33 4.27
N LEU A 179 -14.18 1.73 5.05
CA LEU A 179 -15.63 2.00 5.01
C LEU A 179 -15.90 3.38 5.64
N ASP A 180 -15.44 4.43 4.97
CA ASP A 180 -15.52 5.82 5.37
C ASP A 180 -16.31 6.62 4.32
N ASP A 181 -17.14 7.57 4.76
CA ASP A 181 -17.99 8.39 3.88
C ASP A 181 -17.17 9.13 2.81
N ARG A 182 -15.97 9.62 3.15
CA ARG A 182 -15.11 10.33 2.19
C ARG A 182 -14.58 9.40 1.10
N ILE A 183 -14.37 8.13 1.43
CA ILE A 183 -13.98 7.10 0.46
C ILE A 183 -15.17 6.75 -0.44
N TYR A 184 -16.38 6.66 0.13
CA TYR A 184 -17.60 6.48 -0.67
C TYR A 184 -17.78 7.62 -1.67
N ASP A 185 -17.73 8.86 -1.22
CA ASP A 185 -17.88 10.05 -2.06
C ASP A 185 -16.80 10.12 -3.15
N LEU A 186 -15.56 9.78 -2.81
CA LEU A 186 -14.45 9.68 -3.77
C LEU A 186 -14.76 8.69 -4.89
N ILE A 187 -15.24 7.48 -4.53
CA ILE A 187 -15.62 6.45 -5.51
C ILE A 187 -16.77 6.96 -6.37
N MET A 188 -17.83 7.50 -5.77
CA MET A 188 -19.00 7.96 -6.49
C MET A 188 -18.65 9.09 -7.46
N ASN A 189 -17.89 10.09 -7.01
CA ASN A 189 -17.39 11.16 -7.86
C ASN A 189 -16.55 10.60 -9.03
N THR A 190 -15.71 9.60 -8.77
CA THR A 190 -14.93 8.91 -9.82
C THR A 190 -15.82 8.24 -10.87
N LEU A 191 -16.96 7.68 -10.46
CA LEU A 191 -17.90 7.00 -11.37
C LEU A 191 -18.81 7.99 -12.12
N ILE A 192 -19.18 9.10 -11.50
CA ILE A 192 -20.07 10.10 -12.10
C ILE A 192 -19.30 10.98 -13.09
N ASN A 193 -18.09 11.42 -12.71
CA ASN A 193 -17.26 12.29 -13.52
C ASN A 193 -16.75 11.57 -14.79
N PRO A 194 -17.04 12.07 -16.01
CA PRO A 194 -16.68 11.36 -17.24
C PRO A 194 -15.17 11.13 -17.43
N GLN A 195 -14.33 12.09 -17.04
CA GLN A 195 -12.87 12.00 -17.19
C GLN A 195 -12.30 10.98 -16.19
N LEU A 196 -12.65 11.11 -14.91
CA LEU A 196 -12.20 10.16 -13.88
C LEU A 196 -12.74 8.75 -14.15
N ARG A 197 -13.99 8.63 -14.62
CA ARG A 197 -14.58 7.33 -15.00
C ARG A 197 -13.82 6.69 -16.14
N TYR A 198 -13.40 7.46 -17.14
CA TYR A 198 -12.65 6.94 -18.29
C TYR A 198 -11.31 6.31 -17.87
N TYR A 199 -10.56 6.97 -17.00
CA TYR A 199 -9.23 6.48 -16.57
C TYR A 199 -9.28 5.50 -15.39
N HIS A 200 -10.21 5.68 -14.45
CA HIS A 200 -10.20 5.01 -13.15
C HIS A 200 -11.48 4.24 -12.83
N GLY A 201 -12.53 4.36 -13.64
CA GLY A 201 -13.84 3.77 -13.34
C GLY A 201 -13.78 2.26 -13.09
N VAL A 202 -12.98 1.52 -13.86
CA VAL A 202 -12.80 0.06 -13.65
C VAL A 202 -12.18 -0.24 -12.28
N THR A 203 -11.17 0.53 -11.87
CA THR A 203 -10.50 0.32 -10.57
C THR A 203 -11.42 0.74 -9.42
N ALA A 204 -12.11 1.88 -9.54
CA ALA A 204 -13.10 2.34 -8.57
C ALA A 204 -14.24 1.34 -8.39
N CYS A 205 -14.77 0.79 -9.49
CA CYS A 205 -15.78 -0.27 -9.47
C CYS A 205 -15.28 -1.54 -8.75
N ARG A 206 -14.04 -1.99 -9.02
CA ARG A 206 -13.46 -3.15 -8.34
C ARG A 206 -13.29 -2.91 -6.85
N PHE A 207 -12.80 -1.72 -6.48
CA PHE A 207 -12.62 -1.33 -5.10
C PHE A 207 -13.96 -1.29 -4.35
N LEU A 208 -14.98 -0.65 -4.95
CA LEU A 208 -16.34 -0.65 -4.43
C LEU A 208 -16.89 -2.08 -4.25
N GLY A 209 -16.72 -2.92 -5.28
CA GLY A 209 -17.16 -4.32 -5.23
C GLY A 209 -16.48 -5.12 -4.11
N LEU A 210 -15.20 -4.88 -3.83
CA LEU A 210 -14.51 -5.50 -2.69
C LEU A 210 -15.09 -5.03 -1.35
N LEU A 211 -15.27 -3.72 -1.17
CA LEU A 211 -15.81 -3.16 0.07
C LEU A 211 -17.25 -3.62 0.34
N LEU A 212 -18.10 -3.71 -0.70
CA LEU A 212 -19.47 -4.22 -0.58
C LEU A 212 -19.55 -5.70 -0.16
N GLN A 213 -18.49 -6.48 -0.36
CA GLN A 213 -18.47 -7.89 0.04
C GLN A 213 -18.07 -8.09 1.50
N TYR A 214 -17.49 -7.08 2.15
CA TYR A 214 -17.18 -7.15 3.56
C TYR A 214 -18.47 -7.24 4.38
N LYS A 215 -18.54 -8.19 5.31
CA LYS A 215 -19.71 -8.40 6.15
C LYS A 215 -19.40 -7.95 7.55
N GLU A 216 -20.13 -6.95 8.03
CA GLU A 216 -20.14 -6.65 9.45
C GLU A 216 -20.89 -7.75 10.21
N PRO A 217 -20.53 -8.02 11.49
CA PRO A 217 -21.12 -9.13 12.25
C PRO A 217 -22.64 -9.05 12.40
N ASP A 218 -23.19 -7.84 12.50
CA ASP A 218 -24.59 -7.61 12.92
C ASP A 218 -25.35 -6.58 12.05
N SER A 219 -24.74 -6.07 10.97
CA SER A 219 -25.29 -4.99 10.14
C SER A 219 -24.94 -5.12 8.65
N LEU A 220 -25.69 -4.41 7.81
CA LEU A 220 -25.19 -4.05 6.48
C LEU A 220 -23.99 -3.14 6.66
N ASN A 221 -22.95 -3.33 5.85
CA ASN A 221 -21.85 -2.39 5.87
C ASN A 221 -22.31 -1.01 5.37
N LEU A 222 -21.60 0.05 5.78
CA LEU A 222 -21.91 1.45 5.43
C LEU A 222 -22.25 1.62 3.94
N PHE A 223 -21.44 1.05 3.06
CA PHE A 223 -21.58 1.26 1.61
C PHE A 223 -22.81 0.54 1.05
N GLN A 224 -23.19 -0.62 1.59
CA GLN A 224 -24.43 -1.32 1.24
C GLN A 224 -25.65 -0.46 1.63
N THR A 225 -25.63 0.11 2.83
CA THR A 225 -26.69 1.02 3.30
C THR A 225 -26.80 2.25 2.41
N LEU A 226 -25.67 2.90 2.10
CA LEU A 226 -25.65 4.09 1.23
C LEU A 226 -26.16 3.76 -0.17
N ILE A 227 -25.73 2.65 -0.79
CA ILE A 227 -26.23 2.25 -2.13
C ILE A 227 -27.74 1.98 -2.12
N GLN A 228 -28.29 1.37 -1.07
CA GLN A 228 -29.74 1.14 -0.98
C GLN A 228 -30.54 2.45 -0.89
N GLN A 229 -29.93 3.51 -0.35
CA GLN A 229 -30.54 4.84 -0.25
C GLN A 229 -30.37 5.66 -1.53
N THR A 230 -29.43 5.28 -2.41
CA THR A 230 -29.17 5.98 -3.66
C THR A 230 -30.25 5.65 -4.71
N GLU A 231 -30.87 6.68 -5.29
CA GLU A 231 -31.86 6.56 -6.38
C GLU A 231 -31.23 6.54 -7.79
N ASP A 232 -29.90 6.57 -7.90
CA ASP A 232 -29.17 6.69 -9.17
C ASP A 232 -29.13 5.35 -9.94
N GLU A 233 -29.86 5.29 -11.05
CA GLU A 233 -29.93 4.12 -11.93
C GLU A 233 -28.56 3.64 -12.45
N LEU A 234 -27.59 4.53 -12.65
CA LEU A 234 -26.25 4.14 -13.11
C LEU A 234 -25.51 3.40 -12.00
N LEU A 235 -25.63 3.85 -10.75
CA LEU A 235 -25.02 3.20 -9.60
C LEU A 235 -25.68 1.84 -9.29
N LEU A 236 -27.01 1.76 -9.43
CA LEU A 236 -27.75 0.49 -9.36
C LEU A 236 -27.33 -0.49 -10.46
N ASN A 237 -27.10 -0.01 -11.69
CA ASN A 237 -26.62 -0.85 -12.79
C ASN A 237 -25.16 -1.28 -12.62
N VAL A 238 -24.29 -0.41 -12.11
CA VAL A 238 -22.88 -0.72 -11.84
C VAL A 238 -22.76 -1.75 -10.71
N SER A 239 -23.49 -1.55 -9.61
CA SER A 239 -23.53 -2.50 -8.49
C SER A 239 -24.11 -3.86 -8.89
N ASN A 240 -25.20 -3.90 -9.65
CA ASN A 240 -25.77 -5.16 -10.17
C ASN A 240 -24.79 -5.92 -11.08
N ASN A 241 -24.10 -5.22 -11.98
CA ASN A 241 -23.08 -5.82 -12.85
C ASN A 241 -21.84 -6.30 -12.06
N LEU A 242 -21.40 -5.53 -11.05
CA LEU A 242 -20.28 -5.91 -10.19
C LEU A 242 -20.60 -7.13 -9.33
N LEU A 243 -21.79 -7.20 -8.74
CA LEU A 243 -22.23 -8.39 -8.00
C LEU A 243 -22.24 -9.62 -8.90
N GLN A 244 -22.73 -9.52 -10.14
CA GLN A 244 -22.71 -10.63 -11.09
C GLN A 244 -21.29 -11.08 -11.50
N ILE A 245 -20.39 -10.13 -11.78
CA ILE A 245 -19.00 -10.43 -12.18
C ILE A 245 -18.21 -11.04 -11.01
N THR A 246 -18.43 -10.54 -9.80
CA THR A 246 -17.66 -10.97 -8.63
C THR A 246 -18.14 -12.32 -8.09
N CYS A 247 -19.46 -12.58 -8.11
CA CYS A 247 -20.02 -13.92 -7.85
C CYS A 247 -19.53 -14.99 -8.84
N LYS A 248 -19.33 -14.64 -10.12
CA LYS A 248 -18.78 -15.57 -11.13
C LYS A 248 -17.31 -15.92 -10.90
N ARG A 249 -16.50 -15.01 -10.36
CA ARG A 249 -15.08 -15.29 -10.11
C ARG A 249 -14.83 -16.10 -8.84
N TYR A 250 -15.64 -15.93 -7.80
CA TYR A 250 -15.54 -16.74 -6.58
C TYR A 250 -15.98 -18.20 -6.76
N THR A 251 -16.81 -18.49 -7.76
CA THR A 251 -17.23 -19.86 -8.10
C THR A 251 -16.27 -20.58 -9.06
N GLN A 252 -15.37 -19.85 -9.74
CA GLN A 252 -14.42 -20.41 -10.71
C GLN A 252 -12.97 -20.52 -10.20
N THR A 253 -12.69 -20.12 -8.96
CA THR A 253 -11.38 -20.36 -8.30
C THR A 253 -11.46 -21.40 -7.17
N ARG A 254 -12.47 -22.28 -7.22
CA ARG A 254 -12.45 -23.55 -6.48
C ARG A 254 -11.86 -24.65 -7.34
#